data_AF-A0A352GLD5-F1
#
_entry.id   AF-A0A352GLD5-F1
#
_cell.length_a   1.000
_cell.length_b   1.000
_cell.length_c   1.000
_cell.angle_alpha   90.00
_cell.angle_beta   90.00
_cell.angle_gamma   90.00
#
_symmetry.space_group_name_H-M   'P 1'
#
loop_
_entity.id
_entity.type
_entity.pdbx_description
1 polymer ?
#
loop_
_entity_poly.entity_id
_entity_poly.type
_entity_poly.pdbx_seq_one_letter_code
_entity_poly.pdbx_strand_id
1 'polypeptide(L)'
;MNLLKAITTVGGFTMLSRVFGFVRDMLIANFLGAGMVADAFVVAFRLPNLFRRLFAEGAFAAAFVPLFARELEDGSDAAAAHARAREFADQAMT
;
A
#
# COMPACT_ATOMS: atom_id res chain seq x y z
N MET A 1 5.01 -21.28 3.80
CA MET A 1 4.24 -20.62 4.88
C MET A 1 2.91 -21.34 5.03
N ASN A 2 2.50 -21.67 6.26
CA ASN A 2 1.21 -22.33 6.48
C ASN A 2 0.08 -21.33 6.19
N LEU A 3 -0.83 -21.65 5.27
CA LEU A 3 -1.86 -20.72 4.77
C LEU A 3 -2.72 -20.15 5.91
N LEU A 4 -3.04 -21.00 6.89
CA LEU A 4 -3.76 -20.61 8.10
C LEU A 4 -3.05 -19.47 8.85
N LYS A 5 -1.73 -19.58 9.03
CA LYS A 5 -0.93 -18.56 9.73
C LYS A 5 -0.92 -17.23 8.97
N ALA A 6 -0.83 -17.27 7.64
CA ALA A 6 -0.87 -16.06 6.82
C ALA A 6 -2.24 -15.36 6.91
N ILE A 7 -3.33 -16.12 6.81
CA ILE A 7 -4.70 -15.61 6.93
C ILE A 7 -4.93 -14.98 8.30
N THR A 8 -4.56 -15.68 9.38
CA THR A 8 -4.76 -15.16 10.75
C THR A 8 -3.91 -13.91 11.00
N THR A 9 -2.69 -13.85 10.48
CA THR A 9 -1.79 -12.71 10.69
C THR A 9 -2.27 -11.47 9.91
N VAL A 10 -2.45 -11.60 8.60
CA VAL A 10 -2.88 -10.48 7.74
C VAL A 10 -4.31 -10.05 8.08
N GLY A 11 -5.21 -11.01 8.28
CA GLY A 11 -6.59 -10.76 8.68
C GLY A 11 -6.66 -10.07 10.05
N GLY A 12 -5.84 -10.51 11.01
CA GLY A 12 -5.74 -9.89 12.32
C GLY A 12 -5.28 -8.43 12.25
N PHE A 13 -4.19 -8.14 11.53
CA PHE A 13 -3.74 -6.76 11.33
C PHE A 13 -4.75 -5.90 10.59
N THR A 14 -5.48 -6.48 9.62
CA THR A 14 -6.55 -5.78 8.89
C THR A 14 -7.70 -5.42 9.82
N MET A 15 -8.16 -6.36 10.65
CA MET A 15 -9.23 -6.10 11.63
C MET A 15 -8.82 -5.04 12.64
N LEU A 16 -7.60 -5.13 13.16
CA LEU A 16 -7.06 -4.15 14.09
C LEU A 16 -7.06 -2.74 13.46
N SER A 17 -6.61 -2.63 12.21
CA SER A 17 -6.61 -1.38 11.45
C SER A 17 -8.03 -0.82 11.25
N ARG A 18 -9.03 -1.69 11.03
CA ARG A 18 -10.44 -1.28 10.92
C ARG A 18 -10.99 -0.74 12.23
N VAL A 19 -10.65 -1.37 13.36
CA VAL A 19 -11.07 -0.88 14.69
C VAL A 19 -10.47 0.50 14.95
N PHE A 20 -9.18 0.71 14.67
CA PHE A 20 -8.57 2.03 14.81
C PHE A 20 -9.16 3.07 13.87
N GLY A 21 -9.48 2.68 12.63
CA GLY A 21 -10.20 3.55 11.68
C GLY A 21 -11.58 3.96 12.22
N PHE A 22 -12.33 3.02 12.78
CA PHE A 22 -13.63 3.30 13.39
C PHE A 22 -13.52 4.24 14.59
N VAL A 23 -12.54 4.03 15.48
CA VAL A 23 -12.29 4.92 16.62
C VAL A 23 -11.95 6.33 16.14
N ARG A 24 -11.10 6.46 15.11
CA ARG A 24 -10.80 7.76 14.50
C ARG A 24 -12.08 8.45 14.00
N ASP A 25 -12.94 7.72 13.31
CA ASP A 25 -14.17 8.28 12.75
C ASP A 25 -15.14 8.71 13.87
N MET A 26 -15.23 7.95 14.98
CA MET A 26 -15.95 8.36 16.20
C MET A 26 -15.39 9.65 16.80
N LEU A 27 -14.07 9.79 16.90
CA LEU A 27 -13.42 11.00 17.43
C LEU A 27 -13.70 12.20 16.53
N ILE A 28 -13.57 12.05 15.21
CA ILE A 28 -13.90 13.10 14.23
C ILE A 28 -15.36 13.54 14.40
N ALA A 29 -16.29 12.59 14.49
CA ALA A 29 -17.71 12.91 14.70
C ALA A 29 -17.96 13.62 16.05
N ASN A 30 -17.26 13.23 17.11
CA ASN A 30 -17.40 13.83 18.43
C ASN A 30 -16.81 15.25 18.51
N PHE A 31 -15.67 15.50 17.86
CA PHE A 31 -14.99 16.81 17.91
C PHE A 31 -15.46 17.79 16.85
N LEU A 32 -15.73 17.34 15.63
CA LEU A 32 -16.14 18.20 14.51
C LEU A 32 -17.66 18.25 14.31
N GLY A 33 -18.40 17.27 14.84
CA GLY A 33 -19.84 17.15 14.64
C GLY A 33 -20.22 16.85 13.19
N ALA A 34 -21.51 16.98 12.88
CA ALA A 34 -22.03 16.95 11.52
C ALA A 34 -22.19 18.39 11.01
N GLY A 35 -21.31 18.84 10.12
CA GLY A 35 -21.35 20.19 9.57
C GLY A 35 -20.24 20.45 8.55
N MET A 36 -20.24 21.66 7.97
CA MET A 36 -19.36 22.02 6.84
C MET A 36 -17.86 21.82 7.12
N VAL A 37 -17.43 21.94 8.38
CA VAL A 37 -16.02 21.73 8.78
C VAL A 37 -15.63 20.25 8.68
N ALA A 38 -16.51 19.34 9.11
CA ALA A 38 -16.28 17.89 8.98
C ALA A 38 -16.26 17.47 7.51
N ASP A 39 -17.18 18.00 6.69
CA ASP A 39 -17.23 17.73 5.25
C ASP A 39 -15.96 18.22 4.54
N ALA A 40 -15.50 19.43 4.86
CA ALA A 40 -14.27 19.99 4.32
C ALA A 40 -13.04 19.14 4.71
N PHE A 41 -12.97 18.69 5.97
CA PHE A 41 -11.90 17.82 6.46
C PHE A 41 -11.88 16.48 5.69
N VAL A 42 -13.03 15.84 5.53
CA VAL A 42 -13.12 14.55 4.82
C VAL A 42 -12.72 14.71 3.36
N VAL A 43 -13.16 15.78 2.68
CA VAL A 43 -12.78 16.06 1.30
C VAL A 43 -11.27 16.30 1.18
N ALA A 44 -10.71 17.15 2.06
CA ALA A 44 -9.28 17.43 2.09
C ALA A 44 -8.45 16.16 2.31
N PHE A 45 -8.91 15.26 3.20
CA PHE A 45 -8.23 14.01 3.49
C PHE A 45 -8.36 12.97 2.36
N ARG A 46 -9.40 13.06 1.53
CA ARG A 46 -9.65 12.13 0.42
C ARG A 46 -8.68 12.35 -0.74
N LEU A 47 -8.28 13.58 -1.00
CA LEU A 47 -7.37 13.92 -2.10
C LEU A 47 -6.01 13.20 -2.00
N PRO A 48 -5.23 13.31 -0.90
CA PRO A 48 -3.97 12.58 -0.77
C PRO A 48 -4.19 11.06 -0.71
N ASN A 49 -5.29 10.61 -0.10
CA ASN A 49 -5.61 9.18 -0.10
C ASN A 49 -5.87 8.64 -1.50
N LEU A 50 -6.49 9.41 -2.40
CA LEU A 50 -6.65 9.01 -3.80
C LEU A 50 -5.30 8.74 -4.46
N PHE A 51 -4.33 9.65 -4.32
CA PHE A 51 -2.97 9.43 -4.83
C PHE A 51 -2.30 8.21 -4.20
N ARG A 52 -2.41 8.04 -2.88
CA ARG A 52 -1.87 6.86 -2.18
C ARG A 52 -2.48 5.56 -2.70
N ARG A 53 -3.79 5.54 -2.95
CA ARG A 53 -4.48 4.36 -3.49
C ARG A 53 -4.07 4.06 -4.93
N LEU A 54 -3.95 5.09 -5.77
CA LEU A 54 -3.57 4.95 -7.16
C LEU A 54 -2.13 4.48 -7.32
N PHE A 55 -1.19 5.07 -6.59
CA PHE A 55 0.24 4.82 -6.81
C PHE A 55 0.85 3.80 -5.84
N ALA A 56 0.39 3.74 -4.58
CA ALA A 56 1.06 2.95 -3.54
C ALA A 56 0.30 1.67 -3.11
N GLU A 57 -1.02 1.62 -3.22
CA GLU A 57 -1.79 0.44 -2.74
C GLU A 57 -1.88 -0.72 -3.73
N GLY A 58 -1.50 -0.56 -5.01
CA GLY A 58 -1.56 -1.71 -5.91
C GLY A 58 -1.16 -1.51 -7.36
N ALA A 59 -1.40 -0.35 -7.98
CA ALA A 59 -1.15 -0.23 -9.42
C ALA A 59 0.36 -0.34 -9.75
N PHE A 60 1.21 0.34 -8.97
CA PHE A 60 2.65 0.22 -9.13
C PHE A 60 3.14 -1.18 -8.79
N ALA A 61 2.78 -1.72 -7.62
CA ALA A 61 3.22 -3.05 -7.20
C ALA A 61 2.77 -4.17 -8.15
N ALA A 62 1.56 -4.08 -8.71
CA ALA A 62 1.02 -5.08 -9.64
C ALA A 62 1.78 -5.12 -10.97
N ALA A 63 2.32 -3.99 -11.44
CA ALA A 63 3.13 -3.93 -12.65
C ALA A 63 4.63 -4.15 -12.38
N PHE A 64 5.15 -3.54 -11.32
CA PHE A 64 6.57 -3.54 -10.96
C PHE A 64 7.04 -4.92 -10.47
N VAL A 65 6.31 -5.56 -9.55
CA VAL A 65 6.73 -6.84 -8.96
C VAL A 65 6.95 -7.95 -10.00
N PRO A 66 6.03 -8.22 -10.95
CA PRO A 66 6.28 -9.26 -11.95
C PRO A 66 7.39 -8.90 -12.93
N LEU A 67 7.58 -7.63 -13.29
CA LEU A 67 8.68 -7.21 -14.17
C LEU A 67 10.04 -7.34 -13.48
N PHE A 68 10.13 -6.90 -12.22
CA PHE A 68 11.32 -7.04 -11.39
C PHE A 68 11.67 -8.51 -11.12
N ALA A 69 10.66 -9.36 -10.86
CA ALA A 69 10.84 -10.79 -10.68
C ALA A 69 11.41 -11.47 -11.94
N ARG A 70 10.98 -11.04 -13.14
CA ARG A 70 11.54 -11.54 -14.40
C ARG A 70 13.02 -11.18 -14.56
N GLU A 71 13.42 -9.96 -14.23
CA GLU A 71 14.85 -9.56 -14.33
C GLU A 71 15.74 -10.34 -13.34
N LEU A 72 15.19 -10.75 -12.20
CA LEU A 72 15.87 -11.61 -11.23
C LEU A 72 16.03 -13.07 -11.71
N GLU A 73 15.11 -13.56 -12.53
CA GLU A 73 15.10 -14.95 -13.03
C GLU A 73 15.81 -15.11 -14.38
N ASP A 74 16.10 -14.01 -15.08
CA ASP A 74 16.64 -14.02 -16.43
C ASP A 74 18.17 -14.18 -16.46
N GLY A 75 18.65 -15.43 -16.34
CA GLY A 75 20.06 -15.78 -16.60
C GLY A 75 20.64 -16.86 -15.69
N SER A 76 21.72 -17.51 -16.13
CA SER A 76 22.47 -18.50 -15.35
C SER A 76 23.42 -17.87 -14.33
N ASP A 77 23.72 -16.57 -14.46
CA ASP A 77 24.58 -15.81 -13.55
C ASP A 77 23.74 -14.91 -12.64
N ALA A 78 23.61 -15.33 -11.38
CA ALA A 78 22.86 -14.62 -10.35
C ALA A 78 23.40 -13.20 -10.09
N ALA A 79 24.71 -12.97 -10.24
CA ALA A 79 25.29 -11.65 -10.00
C ALA A 79 24.88 -10.65 -11.11
N ALA A 80 24.86 -11.12 -12.36
CA ALA A 80 24.41 -10.32 -13.50
C ALA A 80 22.90 -10.03 -13.46
N ALA A 81 22.08 -11.00 -13.03
CA ALA A 81 20.63 -10.80 -12.82
C ALA A 81 20.36 -9.77 -11.71
N HIS A 82 21.06 -9.87 -10.57
CA HIS A 82 20.92 -8.88 -9.49
C HIS A 82 21.33 -7.46 -9.90
N ALA A 83 22.38 -7.31 -10.72
CA ALA A 83 22.82 -6.01 -11.22
C ALA A 83 21.76 -5.35 -12.12
N ARG A 84 21.18 -6.10 -13.06
CA ARG A 84 20.13 -5.59 -13.95
C ARG A 84 18.82 -5.29 -13.21
N ALA A 85 18.43 -6.15 -12.28
CA ALA A 85 17.25 -5.90 -11.44
C ALA A 85 17.41 -4.62 -10.61
N ARG A 86 18.63 -4.34 -10.11
CA ARG A 86 18.93 -3.10 -9.39
C ARG A 86 18.86 -1.88 -10.30
N GLU A 87 19.41 -1.96 -11.51
CA GLU A 87 19.33 -0.88 -12.50
C GLU A 87 17.87 -0.59 -12.90
N PHE A 88 17.07 -1.65 -13.15
CA PHE A 88 15.65 -1.52 -13.42
C PHE A 88 14.90 -0.87 -12.24
N ALA A 89 15.22 -1.25 -11.00
CA ALA A 89 14.62 -0.67 -9.81
C ALA A 89 14.98 0.82 -9.65
N ASP A 90 16.25 1.19 -9.88
CA ASP A 90 16.69 2.59 -9.83
C ASP A 90 15.98 3.42 -10.91
N GLN A 91 15.86 2.91 -12.15
CA GLN A 91 15.12 3.57 -13.23
C GLN A 91 13.62 3.74 -12.92
N ALA A 92 13.00 2.75 -12.27
CA ALA A 92 11.59 2.79 -11.93
C ALA A 92 11.25 3.69 -10.72
N MET A 93 12.25 4.01 -9.89
CA MET A 93 12.11 4.85 -8.68
C MET A 93 12.53 6.31 -8.90
N THR A 94 13.08 6.64 -10.08
CA THR A 94 13.44 8.02 -10.47
C THR A 94 12.27 8.71 -11.17
#